data_AF-A0A7J8EXY7-F1
#
_entry.id   AF-A0A7J8EXY7-F1
#
_cell.length_a   1.000
_cell.length_b   1.000
_cell.length_c   1.000
_cell.angle_alpha   90.00
_cell.angle_beta   90.00
_cell.angle_gamma   90.00
#
_symmetry.space_group_name_H-M   'P 1'
#
loop_
_entity.id
_entity.type
_entity.pdbx_description
1 polymer ?
#
loop_
_entity_poly.entity_id
_entity_poly.type
_entity_poly.pdbx_seq_one_letter_code
_entity_poly.pdbx_strand_id
1 'polypeptide(L)'
;MEPPKEARTLSDPVARPLGAVSSLTPNEEERREGGVAPPAAVLGEEADGASADGLWELPVEPAERRPECSRCSRPQKVCLCPFLPVYPLHVSTHLYIIQHPAEENKVLRTVPLLTACLPQDKCKVKIGRRFSEERDPELSTVCRKSGTLILYPGDEAANLEEFILDSPIYPSTIIIIDGTWSQAKDIFYKNSLFRLPKQLFNLPLLLNSREI
;
A
#
# COMPACT_ATOMS: atom_id res chain seq x y z
N MET A 1 10.77 -25.48 53.16
CA MET A 1 9.44 -26.10 53.27
C MET A 1 8.86 -26.09 51.86
N GLU A 2 8.43 -27.27 51.42
CA GLU A 2 8.14 -27.65 50.04
C GLU A 2 7.19 -26.73 49.24
N PRO A 3 7.30 -26.75 47.90
CA PRO A 3 6.23 -26.40 46.98
C PRO A 3 5.30 -27.61 46.74
N PRO A 4 4.06 -27.38 46.30
CA PRO A 4 3.49 -28.26 45.26
C PRO A 4 2.56 -27.48 44.30
N LYS A 5 2.21 -27.90 43.09
CA LYS A 5 2.48 -29.08 42.25
C LYS A 5 1.97 -28.75 40.84
N GLU A 6 2.57 -29.40 39.85
CA GLU A 6 2.12 -29.53 38.46
C GLU A 6 0.64 -29.97 38.34
N ALA A 7 0.02 -29.69 37.19
CA ALA A 7 -0.46 -30.76 36.30
C ALA A 7 -0.96 -30.26 34.95
N ARG A 8 -0.45 -30.92 33.91
CA ARG A 8 -0.87 -31.02 32.52
C ARG A 8 -2.39 -31.21 32.32
N THR A 9 -2.91 -30.77 31.18
CA THR A 9 -3.79 -31.64 30.37
C THR A 9 -3.63 -31.35 28.88
N LEU A 10 -3.63 -32.43 28.11
CA LEU A 10 -3.35 -32.61 26.68
C LEU A 10 -4.68 -32.76 25.91
N SER A 11 -4.62 -32.67 24.57
CA SER A 11 -5.55 -33.22 23.54
C SER A 11 -6.96 -32.60 23.43
N ASP A 12 -7.58 -32.38 22.26
CA ASP A 12 -7.29 -32.74 20.86
C ASP A 12 -8.13 -31.86 19.88
N PRO A 13 -7.83 -31.87 18.57
CA PRO A 13 -8.44 -31.02 17.55
C PRO A 13 -9.68 -31.65 16.91
N VAL A 14 -10.69 -30.84 16.58
CA VAL A 14 -11.86 -31.32 15.80
C VAL A 14 -11.79 -30.81 14.37
N ALA A 15 -11.92 -31.79 13.48
CA ALA A 15 -11.68 -31.74 12.05
C ALA A 15 -12.78 -31.01 11.24
N ARG A 16 -12.31 -30.50 10.09
CA ARG A 16 -13.04 -30.19 8.85
C ARG A 16 -13.85 -31.38 8.34
N PRO A 17 -14.91 -31.10 7.55
CA PRO A 17 -15.19 -31.91 6.36
C PRO A 17 -15.03 -31.10 5.07
N LEU A 18 -14.35 -31.73 4.09
CA LEU A 18 -14.44 -31.45 2.67
C LEU A 18 -15.76 -32.00 2.10
N GLY A 19 -16.33 -31.29 1.11
CA GLY A 19 -17.25 -31.82 0.10
C GLY A 19 -17.20 -30.88 -1.12
N ALA A 20 -16.46 -31.22 -2.18
CA ALA A 20 -16.96 -31.83 -3.42
C ALA A 20 -18.05 -30.95 -4.08
N VAL A 21 -17.68 -30.05 -5.00
CA VAL A 21 -17.59 -30.24 -6.47
C VAL A 21 -18.82 -30.93 -7.06
N SER A 22 -19.61 -30.16 -7.82
CA SER A 22 -20.40 -30.68 -8.94
C SER A 22 -20.64 -29.56 -9.95
N SER A 23 -19.91 -29.68 -11.05
CA SER A 23 -20.04 -29.05 -12.35
C SER A 23 -21.21 -29.67 -13.13
N LEU A 24 -22.14 -28.85 -13.63
CA LEU A 24 -23.09 -29.25 -14.68
C LEU A 24 -23.43 -28.03 -15.57
N THR A 25 -22.84 -28.02 -16.77
CA THR A 25 -23.46 -27.60 -18.05
C THR A 25 -23.41 -28.87 -18.94
N PRO A 26 -24.08 -28.98 -20.11
CA PRO A 26 -24.71 -27.95 -20.94
C PRO A 26 -26.12 -28.32 -21.44
N ASN A 27 -26.79 -27.41 -22.13
CA ASN A 27 -27.81 -27.80 -23.09
C ASN A 27 -27.64 -26.97 -24.36
N GLU A 28 -27.28 -27.66 -25.44
CA GLU A 28 -27.25 -27.20 -26.81
C GLU A 28 -28.66 -27.31 -27.39
N GLU A 29 -29.10 -26.32 -28.16
CA GLU A 29 -30.20 -26.51 -29.11
C GLU A 29 -29.83 -25.85 -30.45
N GLU A 30 -29.50 -26.72 -31.39
CA GLU A 30 -29.20 -26.45 -32.80
C GLU A 30 -30.53 -26.40 -33.58
N ARG A 31 -30.73 -25.40 -34.45
CA ARG A 31 -31.64 -25.52 -35.59
C ARG A 31 -31.16 -24.76 -36.84
N ARG A 32 -30.79 -25.58 -37.82
CA ARG A 32 -30.62 -25.39 -39.28
C ARG A 32 -31.83 -24.67 -39.93
N GLU A 33 -31.85 -24.12 -41.15
CA GLU A 33 -31.02 -24.16 -42.38
C GLU A 33 -31.63 -23.11 -43.35
N GLY A 34 -30.90 -22.69 -44.40
CA GLY A 34 -31.51 -22.21 -45.65
C GLY A 34 -30.83 -21.01 -46.33
N GLY A 35 -29.92 -21.29 -47.27
CA GLY A 35 -29.26 -20.28 -48.09
C GLY A 35 -29.94 -20.03 -49.45
N VAL A 36 -29.66 -18.86 -50.04
CA VAL A 36 -29.66 -18.57 -51.48
C VAL A 36 -28.58 -17.52 -51.76
N ALA A 37 -27.81 -17.71 -52.83
CA ALA A 37 -26.82 -16.78 -53.40
C ALA A 37 -27.07 -16.68 -54.93
N PRO A 38 -26.37 -15.86 -55.76
CA PRO A 38 -25.62 -14.59 -55.59
C PRO A 38 -26.13 -13.53 -56.63
N PRO A 39 -25.42 -12.48 -57.16
CA PRO A 39 -24.11 -12.57 -57.86
C PRO A 39 -23.10 -11.41 -57.64
N ALA A 40 -21.83 -11.76 -57.86
CA ALA A 40 -20.75 -11.06 -58.58
C ALA A 40 -20.38 -9.58 -58.30
N ALA A 41 -19.20 -9.45 -57.69
CA ALA A 41 -18.03 -8.67 -58.11
C ALA A 41 -18.20 -7.26 -58.71
N VAL A 42 -17.66 -6.27 -58.00
CA VAL A 42 -16.87 -5.19 -58.61
C VAL A 42 -15.64 -4.94 -57.74
N LEU A 43 -14.47 -5.07 -58.36
CA LEU A 43 -13.17 -4.69 -57.83
C LEU A 43 -13.09 -3.15 -57.77
N GLY A 44 -12.73 -2.61 -56.61
CA GLY A 44 -12.52 -1.19 -56.39
C GLY A 44 -11.38 -0.97 -55.41
N GLU A 45 -10.19 -0.85 -55.98
CA GLU A 45 -9.07 0.03 -55.59
C GLU A 45 -8.72 0.16 -54.09
N GLU A 46 -7.56 -0.43 -53.76
CA GLU A 46 -6.72 -0.12 -52.61
C GLU A 46 -6.47 1.40 -52.53
N ALA A 47 -7.11 2.06 -51.57
CA ALA A 47 -6.75 3.40 -51.12
C ALA A 47 -6.02 3.27 -49.76
N ASP A 48 -4.70 3.12 -49.85
CA ASP A 48 -3.77 3.31 -48.75
C ASP A 48 -3.85 4.77 -48.28
N GLY A 49 -4.28 4.95 -47.03
CA GLY A 49 -4.49 6.27 -46.43
C GLY A 49 -5.68 6.29 -45.48
N ALA A 50 -5.65 5.47 -44.43
CA ALA A 50 -6.59 5.58 -43.32
C ALA A 50 -6.35 6.91 -42.60
N SER A 51 -6.98 7.99 -43.09
CA SER A 51 -6.92 9.28 -42.44
C SER A 51 -7.67 9.19 -41.11
N ALA A 52 -6.99 9.57 -40.03
CA ALA A 52 -7.57 9.65 -38.69
C ALA A 52 -8.55 10.83 -38.52
N ASP A 53 -8.87 11.53 -39.62
CA ASP A 53 -9.82 12.63 -39.71
C ASP A 53 -11.23 12.12 -39.41
N GLY A 54 -11.63 12.17 -38.14
CA GLY A 54 -12.97 11.78 -37.68
C GLY A 54 -12.99 11.01 -36.36
N LEU A 55 -11.83 10.54 -35.87
CA LEU A 55 -11.78 9.87 -34.56
C LEU A 55 -12.18 10.79 -33.39
N TRP A 56 -12.05 12.11 -33.55
CA TRP A 56 -12.43 13.10 -32.54
C TRP A 56 -13.93 13.41 -32.54
N GLU A 57 -14.68 13.01 -33.58
CA GLU A 57 -16.14 13.17 -33.66
C GLU A 57 -16.90 11.99 -33.03
N LEU A 58 -16.19 10.93 -32.64
CA LEU A 58 -16.82 9.80 -31.95
C LEU A 58 -17.40 10.28 -30.61
N PRO A 59 -18.68 9.96 -30.33
CA PRO A 59 -19.28 10.31 -29.05
C PRO A 59 -18.46 9.69 -27.91
N VAL A 60 -17.95 10.53 -27.02
CA VAL A 60 -17.34 10.07 -25.77
C VAL A 60 -18.50 9.68 -24.85
N GLU A 61 -18.81 8.39 -24.82
CA GLU A 61 -19.72 7.83 -23.82
C GLU A 61 -19.23 8.24 -22.42
N PRO A 62 -20.05 8.94 -21.61
CA PRO A 62 -19.66 9.34 -20.27
C PRO A 62 -19.39 8.10 -19.43
N ALA A 63 -18.12 7.77 -19.22
CA ALA A 63 -17.76 6.68 -18.34
C ALA A 63 -18.12 7.06 -16.90
N GLU A 64 -19.14 6.41 -16.33
CA GLU A 64 -19.49 6.58 -14.92
C GLU A 64 -18.29 6.19 -14.05
N ARG A 65 -17.85 7.13 -13.20
CA ARG A 65 -16.77 6.86 -12.25
C ARG A 65 -17.26 5.83 -11.24
N ARG A 66 -16.46 4.79 -11.03
CA ARG A 66 -16.74 3.77 -10.01
C ARG A 66 -16.87 4.45 -8.63
N PRO A 67 -17.85 4.07 -7.80
CA PRO A 67 -17.99 4.65 -6.47
C PRO A 67 -16.75 4.37 -5.60
N GLU A 68 -16.37 5.37 -4.81
CA GLU A 68 -15.19 5.34 -3.93
C GLU A 68 -15.61 5.27 -2.45
N CYS A 69 -14.72 4.74 -1.62
CA CYS A 69 -14.89 4.72 -0.17
C CYS A 69 -14.63 6.10 0.43
N SER A 70 -15.55 6.63 1.23
CA SER A 70 -15.39 7.92 1.91
C SER A 70 -14.23 7.96 2.92
N ARG A 71 -13.76 6.81 3.41
CA ARG A 71 -12.67 6.72 4.41
C ARG A 71 -11.28 6.67 3.80
N CYS A 72 -11.08 5.93 2.70
CA CYS A 72 -9.76 5.72 2.10
C CYS A 72 -9.65 6.08 0.61
N SER A 73 -10.74 6.55 0.00
CA SER A 73 -10.86 6.90 -1.43
C SER A 73 -10.53 5.77 -2.40
N ARG A 74 -10.42 4.51 -1.93
CA ARG A 74 -10.31 3.35 -2.80
C ARG A 74 -11.66 3.04 -3.46
N PRO A 75 -11.67 2.51 -4.69
CA PRO A 75 -12.92 2.06 -5.29
C PRO A 75 -13.57 0.97 -4.44
N GLN A 76 -14.89 1.03 -4.26
CA GLN A 76 -15.61 0.19 -3.29
C GLN A 76 -15.33 -1.31 -3.45
N LYS A 77 -15.25 -1.81 -4.69
CA LYS A 77 -14.99 -3.22 -5.01
C LYS A 77 -13.66 -3.77 -4.49
N VAL A 78 -12.67 -2.91 -4.23
CA VAL A 78 -11.31 -3.29 -3.76
C VAL A 78 -10.96 -2.59 -2.45
N CYS A 79 -11.97 -2.08 -1.75
CA CYS A 79 -11.78 -1.37 -0.49
C CYS A 79 -11.42 -2.35 0.62
N LEU A 80 -10.42 -1.98 1.42
CA LEU A 80 -9.95 -2.78 2.57
C LEU A 80 -10.53 -2.29 3.91
N CYS A 81 -11.21 -1.14 3.94
CA CYS A 81 -11.82 -0.60 5.15
C CYS A 81 -12.72 -1.57 5.93
N PRO A 82 -13.53 -2.44 5.27
CA PRO A 82 -14.37 -3.42 5.98
C PRO A 82 -13.58 -4.44 6.81
N PHE A 83 -12.30 -4.68 6.49
CA PHE A 83 -11.45 -5.65 7.17
C PHE A 83 -10.50 -5.01 8.18
N LEU A 84 -10.54 -3.68 8.35
CA LEU A 84 -9.73 -3.00 9.35
C LEU A 84 -10.27 -3.29 10.75
N PRO A 85 -9.42 -3.20 11.78
CA PRO A 85 -9.86 -3.29 13.17
C PRO A 85 -11.04 -2.36 13.46
N VAL A 86 -12.03 -2.87 14.18
CA VAL A 86 -13.22 -2.11 14.61
C VAL A 86 -12.81 -0.94 15.51
N TYR A 87 -11.81 -1.18 16.37
CA TYR A 87 -11.22 -0.18 17.26
C TYR A 87 -9.78 0.10 16.85
N PRO A 88 -9.29 1.36 16.97
CA PRO A 88 -7.89 1.68 16.73
C PRO A 88 -6.95 0.84 17.59
N LEU A 89 -5.83 0.45 17.01
CA LEU A 89 -4.78 -0.32 17.68
C LEU A 89 -4.13 0.52 18.78
N HIS A 90 -3.95 -0.07 19.96
CA HIS A 90 -3.25 0.60 21.05
C HIS A 90 -1.74 0.56 20.79
N VAL A 91 -1.13 1.73 20.59
CA VAL A 91 0.31 1.88 20.37
C VAL A 91 0.89 2.92 21.33
N SER A 92 2.05 2.63 21.90
CA SER A 92 2.79 3.57 22.75
C SER A 92 3.59 4.58 21.92
N THR A 93 4.12 4.14 20.78
CA THR A 93 4.95 4.91 19.84
C THR A 93 4.13 5.82 18.93
N HIS A 94 4.65 7.02 18.64
CA HIS A 94 4.08 7.93 17.63
C HIS A 94 4.69 7.65 16.26
N LEU A 95 3.87 7.69 15.22
CA LEU A 95 4.30 7.54 13.84
C LEU A 95 4.26 8.89 13.12
N TYR A 96 5.36 9.21 12.43
CA TYR A 96 5.45 10.31 11.48
C TYR A 96 5.68 9.75 10.08
N ILE A 97 4.68 9.88 9.21
CA ILE A 97 4.75 9.43 7.82
C ILE A 97 5.13 10.62 6.95
N ILE A 98 6.32 10.56 6.35
CA ILE A 98 6.79 11.53 5.38
C ILE A 98 6.45 11.01 4.00
N GLN A 99 5.34 11.49 3.45
CA GLN A 99 4.78 10.97 2.21
C GLN A 99 5.24 11.79 1.00
N HIS A 100 5.73 11.10 -0.02
CA HIS A 100 6.06 11.75 -1.29
C HIS A 100 4.77 12.23 -2.00
N PRO A 101 4.73 13.44 -2.58
CA PRO A 101 3.50 13.98 -3.21
C PRO A 101 2.91 13.10 -4.33
N ALA A 102 3.73 12.31 -5.01
CA ALA A 102 3.25 11.37 -6.04
C ALA A 102 2.49 10.16 -5.46
N GLU A 103 2.68 9.84 -4.18
CA GLU A 103 1.96 8.76 -3.51
C GLU A 103 0.58 9.19 -3.04
N GLU A 104 0.41 10.48 -2.71
CA GLU A 104 -0.84 11.03 -2.21
C GLU A 104 -2.01 10.69 -3.13
N ASN A 105 -1.84 10.77 -4.45
CA ASN A 105 -2.92 10.57 -5.41
C ASN A 105 -3.07 9.13 -5.91
N LYS A 106 -2.28 8.18 -5.43
CA LYS A 106 -2.39 6.78 -5.88
C LYS A 106 -3.72 6.17 -5.43
N VAL A 107 -4.36 5.45 -6.34
CA VAL A 107 -5.66 4.78 -6.08
C VAL A 107 -5.56 3.77 -4.94
N LEU A 108 -4.45 3.02 -4.86
CA LEU A 108 -4.22 1.98 -3.85
C LEU A 108 -3.27 2.43 -2.74
N ARG A 109 -3.45 3.65 -2.25
CA ARG A 109 -2.67 4.22 -1.13
C ARG A 109 -2.89 3.46 0.18
N THR A 110 -1.81 3.30 0.94
CA THR A 110 -1.78 2.57 2.23
C THR A 110 -1.94 3.50 3.42
N VAL A 111 -1.44 4.73 3.31
CA VAL A 111 -1.45 5.72 4.39
C VAL A 111 -2.84 5.94 5.01
N PRO A 112 -3.94 6.15 4.24
CA PRO A 112 -5.26 6.31 4.85
C PRO A 112 -5.74 5.08 5.62
N LEU A 113 -5.35 3.87 5.18
CA LEU A 113 -5.68 2.63 5.89
C LEU A 113 -4.89 2.54 7.20
N LEU A 114 -3.61 2.90 7.20
CA LEU A 114 -2.77 2.92 8.41
C LEU A 114 -3.29 3.95 9.42
N THR A 115 -3.54 5.19 8.99
CA THR A 115 -4.11 6.25 9.84
C THR A 115 -5.46 5.84 10.42
N ALA A 116 -6.27 5.13 9.63
CA ALA A 116 -7.56 4.58 10.06
C ALA A 116 -7.45 3.51 11.17
N CYS A 117 -6.31 2.83 11.28
CA CYS A 117 -6.08 1.78 12.28
C CYS A 117 -5.45 2.31 13.57
N LEU A 118 -5.06 3.57 13.63
CA LEU A 118 -4.32 4.14 14.76
C LEU A 118 -5.11 5.27 15.44
N PRO A 119 -4.85 5.55 16.73
CA PRO A 119 -5.36 6.75 17.37
C PRO A 119 -4.92 8.01 16.62
N GLN A 120 -5.79 9.02 16.54
CA GLN A 120 -5.55 10.24 15.76
C GLN A 120 -4.31 11.02 16.23
N ASP A 121 -3.97 10.93 17.52
CA ASP A 121 -2.79 11.54 18.12
C ASP A 121 -1.49 10.75 17.88
N LYS A 122 -1.60 9.49 17.43
CA LYS A 122 -0.47 8.57 17.26
C LYS A 122 0.07 8.48 15.85
N CYS A 123 -0.58 9.06 14.85
CA CYS A 123 -0.12 9.01 13.46
C CYS A 123 -0.25 10.38 12.78
N LYS A 124 0.88 11.00 12.45
CA LYS A 124 0.93 12.25 11.69
C LYS A 124 1.49 12.04 10.31
N VAL A 125 0.81 12.55 9.29
CA VAL A 125 1.23 12.48 7.89
C VAL A 125 1.68 13.85 7.43
N LYS A 126 2.87 13.94 6.83
CA LYS A 126 3.41 15.16 6.23
C LYS A 126 3.75 14.88 4.77
N ILE A 127 3.10 15.60 3.87
CA ILE A 127 3.25 15.43 2.43
C ILE A 127 4.26 16.44 1.91
N GLY A 128 5.32 15.98 1.26
CA GLY A 128 6.33 16.88 0.74
C GLY A 128 7.64 16.21 0.36
N ARG A 129 8.50 16.99 -0.31
CA ARG A 129 9.86 16.57 -0.67
C ARG A 129 10.93 17.26 0.15
N ARG A 130 10.63 18.42 0.73
CA ARG A 130 11.58 19.28 1.42
C ARG A 130 11.00 19.87 2.69
N PHE A 131 11.63 19.60 3.80
CA PHE A 131 11.33 20.02 5.15
C PHE A 131 12.56 20.74 5.72
N SER A 132 12.32 21.85 6.41
CA SER A 132 13.36 22.60 7.11
C SER A 132 12.78 23.08 8.42
N GLU A 133 13.63 23.55 9.32
CA GLU A 133 13.20 24.04 10.63
C GLU A 133 12.23 25.22 10.53
N GLU A 134 12.38 26.06 9.50
CA GLU A 134 11.51 27.22 9.26
C GLU A 134 10.16 26.80 8.67
N ARG A 135 10.16 25.82 7.75
CA ARG A 135 8.94 25.35 7.10
C ARG A 135 8.13 24.39 7.98
N ASP A 136 8.82 23.64 8.82
CA ASP A 136 8.21 22.63 9.68
C ASP A 136 8.92 22.53 11.04
N PRO A 137 8.67 23.49 11.95
CA PRO A 137 9.28 23.51 13.28
C PRO A 137 8.93 22.27 14.12
N GLU A 138 7.73 21.73 13.92
CA GLU A 138 7.25 20.54 14.61
C GLU A 138 8.09 19.31 14.22
N LEU A 139 8.27 19.07 12.91
CA LEU A 139 9.07 17.96 12.43
C LEU A 139 10.54 18.11 12.84
N SER A 140 11.09 19.34 12.80
CA SER A 140 12.44 19.62 13.30
C SER A 140 12.58 19.23 14.78
N THR A 141 11.62 19.60 15.62
CA THR A 141 11.59 19.25 17.05
C THR A 141 11.55 17.73 17.24
N VAL A 142 10.72 17.03 16.47
CA VAL A 142 10.62 15.58 16.52
C VAL A 142 11.93 14.91 16.12
N CYS A 143 12.58 15.39 15.06
CA CYS A 143 13.86 14.84 14.60
C CYS A 143 15.00 15.00 15.62
N ARG A 144 14.96 16.06 16.44
CA ARG A 144 15.95 16.34 17.50
C ARG A 144 15.67 15.59 18.81
N LYS A 145 14.46 15.06 18.99
CA LYS A 145 14.05 14.41 20.23
C LYS A 145 14.76 13.06 20.41
N SER A 146 15.28 12.83 21.61
CA SER A 146 15.82 11.53 21.99
C SER A 146 14.75 10.43 21.89
N GLY A 147 15.10 9.28 21.33
CA GLY A 147 14.16 8.18 21.11
C GLY A 147 13.25 8.36 19.89
N THR A 148 13.60 9.27 18.98
CA THR A 148 13.09 9.28 17.60
C THR A 148 13.98 8.42 16.72
N LEU A 149 13.36 7.55 15.94
CA LEU A 149 14.01 6.70 14.94
C LEU A 149 13.52 7.09 13.55
N ILE A 150 14.33 6.83 12.53
CA ILE A 150 13.90 6.90 11.13
C ILE A 150 14.16 5.57 10.44
N LEU A 151 13.13 5.02 9.78
CA LEU A 151 13.24 3.81 8.97
C LEU A 151 13.74 4.19 7.58
N TYR A 152 15.05 4.08 7.38
CA TYR A 152 15.71 4.31 6.10
C TYR A 152 17.08 3.61 6.10
N PRO A 153 17.43 2.86 5.03
CA PRO A 153 18.72 2.18 4.91
C PRO A 153 19.82 3.16 4.46
N GLY A 154 20.18 4.10 5.33
CA GLY A 154 21.32 4.99 5.12
C GLY A 154 22.63 4.36 5.60
N ASP A 155 23.75 5.05 5.34
CA ASP A 155 25.10 4.55 5.65
C ASP A 155 25.32 4.29 7.15
N GLU A 156 24.60 5.00 8.01
CA GLU A 156 24.66 4.87 9.47
C GLU A 156 23.51 4.03 10.03
N ALA A 157 22.73 3.37 9.17
CA ALA A 157 21.57 2.62 9.61
C ALA A 157 22.00 1.34 10.33
N ALA A 158 21.48 1.14 11.54
CA ALA A 158 21.64 -0.12 12.27
C ALA A 158 20.47 -1.05 11.98
N ASN A 159 20.66 -2.35 12.23
CA ASN A 159 19.56 -3.31 12.10
C ASN A 159 18.50 -3.05 13.20
N LEU A 160 17.23 -3.05 12.81
CA LEU A 160 16.12 -2.79 13.72
C LEU A 160 15.97 -3.88 14.78
N GLU A 161 16.11 -5.15 14.39
CA GLU A 161 15.98 -6.29 15.31
C GLU A 161 17.07 -6.26 16.39
N GLU A 162 18.33 -6.03 16.00
CA GLU A 162 19.46 -5.86 16.92
C GLU A 162 19.24 -4.66 17.86
N PHE A 163 18.75 -3.54 17.31
CA PHE A 163 18.46 -2.35 18.12
C PHE A 163 17.43 -2.62 19.23
N ILE A 164 16.38 -3.39 18.92
CA ILE A 164 15.33 -3.73 19.90
C ILE A 164 15.87 -4.67 20.99
N LEU A 165 16.82 -5.55 20.66
CA LEU A 165 17.43 -6.46 21.62
C LEU A 165 18.40 -5.75 22.57
N ASP A 166 19.18 -4.80 22.06
CA ASP A 166 20.24 -4.12 22.82
C ASP A 166 19.74 -2.94 23.66
N SER A 167 18.54 -2.42 23.40
CA SER A 167 18.01 -1.25 24.10
C SER A 167 16.73 -1.56 24.88
N PRO A 168 16.72 -1.40 26.22
CA PRO A 168 15.51 -1.54 27.02
C PRO A 168 14.52 -0.37 26.83
N ILE A 169 14.87 0.64 26.02
CA ILE A 169 14.07 1.84 25.80
C ILE A 169 13.38 1.74 24.43
N TYR A 170 12.07 1.49 24.46
CA TYR A 170 11.25 1.52 23.26
C TYR A 170 11.20 2.94 22.65
N PRO A 171 11.24 3.06 21.30
CA PRO A 171 11.20 4.35 20.65
C PRO A 171 9.89 5.07 20.92
N SER A 172 10.00 6.36 21.27
CA SER A 172 8.85 7.22 21.47
C SER A 172 8.22 7.65 20.15
N THR A 173 9.03 7.72 19.09
CA THR A 173 8.61 8.15 17.76
C THR A 173 9.35 7.37 16.67
N ILE A 174 8.65 6.97 15.62
CA ILE A 174 9.23 6.40 14.40
C ILE A 174 8.81 7.25 13.20
N ILE A 175 9.80 7.68 12.42
CA ILE A 175 9.64 8.36 11.14
C ILE A 175 9.73 7.32 10.03
N ILE A 176 8.76 7.31 9.11
CA ILE A 176 8.68 6.42 7.96
C ILE A 176 8.56 7.27 6.70
N ILE A 177 9.33 6.96 5.67
CA ILE A 177 9.22 7.63 4.37
C ILE A 177 8.33 6.78 3.44
N ASP A 178 7.18 7.31 3.06
CA ASP A 178 6.22 6.67 2.15
C ASP A 178 6.49 7.12 0.71
N GLY A 179 6.99 6.18 -0.10
CA GLY A 179 7.41 6.41 -1.47
C GLY A 179 8.05 5.18 -2.10
N THR A 180 8.26 5.22 -3.41
CA THR A 180 9.18 4.28 -4.07
C THR A 180 10.60 4.50 -3.54
N TRP A 181 11.50 3.53 -3.74
CA TRP A 181 12.89 3.66 -3.30
C TRP A 181 13.57 4.95 -3.79
N SER A 182 13.38 5.31 -5.06
CA SER A 182 13.92 6.54 -5.62
C SER A 182 13.32 7.79 -4.94
N GLN A 183 12.02 7.80 -4.66
CA GLN A 183 11.36 8.90 -3.96
C GLN A 183 11.80 9.01 -2.50
N ALA A 184 11.91 7.89 -1.81
CA ALA A 184 12.35 7.85 -0.41
C ALA A 184 13.80 8.31 -0.28
N LYS A 185 14.68 7.86 -1.19
CA LYS A 185 16.05 8.35 -1.34
C LYS A 185 16.07 9.86 -1.56
N ASP A 186 15.28 10.37 -2.51
CA ASP A 186 15.19 11.80 -2.81
C ASP A 186 14.78 12.63 -1.58
N ILE A 187 13.75 12.19 -0.86
CA ILE A 187 13.30 12.81 0.38
C ILE A 187 14.41 12.77 1.43
N PHE A 188 15.03 11.62 1.66
CA PHE A 188 16.03 11.49 2.71
C PHE A 188 17.24 12.42 2.49
N TYR A 189 17.82 12.41 1.29
CA TYR A 189 19.03 13.20 1.00
C TYR A 189 18.77 14.71 0.83
N LYS A 190 17.54 15.12 0.51
CA LYS A 190 17.18 16.56 0.43
C LYS A 190 16.90 17.21 1.78
N ASN A 191 16.85 16.43 2.87
CA ASN A 191 16.42 16.89 4.18
C ASN A 191 17.44 16.52 5.25
N SER A 192 18.33 17.46 5.58
CA SER A 192 19.37 17.28 6.61
C SER A 192 18.79 16.92 7.99
N LEU A 193 17.56 17.33 8.29
CA LEU A 193 16.85 16.97 9.52
C LEU A 193 16.73 15.45 9.73
N PHE A 194 16.67 14.66 8.66
CA PHE A 194 16.52 13.21 8.74
C PHE A 194 17.83 12.47 9.05
N ARG A 195 18.96 13.20 9.14
CA ARG A 195 20.23 12.68 9.67
C ARG A 195 20.33 12.77 11.19
N LEU A 196 19.44 13.52 11.85
CA LEU A 196 19.48 13.71 13.30
C LEU A 196 18.96 12.48 14.09
N PRO A 197 17.84 11.84 13.69
CA PRO A 197 17.38 10.62 14.34
C PRO A 197 18.30 9.43 14.02
N LYS A 198 18.29 8.44 14.89
CA LYS A 198 18.98 7.17 14.62
C LYS A 198 18.30 6.47 13.42
N GLN A 199 19.11 6.15 12.42
CA GLN A 199 18.67 5.45 11.21
C GLN A 199 18.62 3.96 11.50
N LEU A 200 17.54 3.31 11.07
CA LEU A 200 17.40 1.86 11.15
C LEU A 200 16.87 1.31 9.83
N PHE A 201 17.28 0.08 9.53
CA PHE A 201 16.72 -0.70 8.44
C PHE A 201 16.21 -2.04 8.96
N ASN A 202 15.30 -2.65 8.23
CA ASN A 202 14.90 -4.03 8.46
C ASN A 202 15.42 -4.91 7.32
N LEU A 203 16.01 -6.06 7.64
CA LEU A 203 16.70 -6.94 6.68
C LEU A 203 15.82 -7.41 5.49
N PRO A 204 14.51 -7.74 5.66
CA PRO A 204 13.60 -8.04 4.57
C PRO A 204 13.36 -6.86 3.63
N LEU A 205 13.55 -5.61 4.10
CA LEU A 205 13.45 -4.41 3.26
C LEU A 205 14.68 -4.23 2.37
N LEU A 206 15.84 -4.78 2.74
CA LEU A 206 17.08 -4.68 1.94
C LEU A 206 17.20 -5.77 0.87
N LEU A 207 16.58 -6.94 1.06
CA LEU A 207 16.67 -8.04 0.09
C LEU A 207 16.01 -7.71 -1.26
N ASN A 208 15.09 -6.75 -1.30
CA ASN A 208 14.48 -6.23 -2.52
C ASN A 208 15.19 -4.98 -3.09
N SER A 209 16.31 -4.57 -2.49
CA SER A 209 17.00 -3.30 -2.76
C SER A 209 18.42 -3.52 -3.27
N ARG A 210 18.71 -4.69 -3.84
CA ARG A 210 20.00 -5.00 -4.48
C ARG A 210 20.16 -4.21 -5.78
N GLU A 211 20.38 -2.91 -5.63
CA GLU A 211 20.92 -1.94 -6.58
C GLU A 211 21.02 -0.61 -5.81
N ILE A 212 22.05 -0.49 -4.96
CA ILE A 212 22.50 0.78 -4.37
C ILE A 212 23.67 1.28 -5.20
#